data_AF-A0A3B9MW39-F1
#
_entry.id   AF-A0A3B9MW39-F1
#
_cell.length_a   1.000
_cell.length_b   1.000
_cell.length_c   1.000
_cell.angle_alpha   90.00
_cell.angle_beta   90.00
_cell.angle_gamma   90.00
#
_symmetry.space_group_name_H-M   'P 1'
#
loop_
_entity.id
_entity.type
_entity.pdbx_description
1 polymer ?
#
loop_
_entity_poly.entity_id
_entity_poly.type
_entity_poly.pdbx_seq_one_letter_code
_entity_poly.pdbx_strand_id
1 'polypeptide(L)'
;ASFSDDDKKAYEENKNSKFLFNFLSDAAKATVAGLALKGKDEYVNDKIFSGLVDGRISKHIKEICLLDQTYVKAEDGKQNVAAYLKSVNPAIAITKVVRFEVGEGMEKKNEDFAAEVAAQL
;
A
#
# COMPACT_ATOMS: atom_id res chain seq x y z
N ALA A 1 9.17 -20.43 -22.34
CA ALA A 1 8.92 -21.25 -21.14
C ALA A 1 7.44 -21.61 -21.15
N SER A 2 7.14 -22.81 -21.60
CA SER A 2 5.78 -23.32 -21.82
C SER A 2 5.17 -23.71 -20.48
N PHE A 3 3.93 -23.26 -20.22
CA PHE A 3 3.09 -23.78 -19.14
C PHE A 3 3.15 -25.31 -19.19
N SER A 4 3.47 -25.95 -18.06
CA SER A 4 3.32 -27.40 -17.95
C SER A 4 1.86 -27.78 -18.19
N ASP A 5 1.59 -29.01 -18.62
CA ASP A 5 0.19 -29.42 -18.89
C ASP A 5 -0.67 -29.37 -17.62
N ASP A 6 -0.05 -29.54 -16.44
CA ASP A 6 -0.67 -29.35 -15.13
C ASP A 6 -0.98 -27.86 -14.86
N ASP A 7 -0.07 -26.93 -15.19
CA ASP A 7 -0.31 -25.49 -15.04
C ASP A 7 -1.44 -24.99 -15.96
N LYS A 8 -1.57 -25.55 -17.17
CA LYS A 8 -2.66 -25.20 -18.11
C LYS A 8 -4.01 -25.67 -17.56
N LYS A 9 -4.05 -26.88 -17.00
CA LYS A 9 -5.27 -27.44 -16.40
C LYS A 9 -5.68 -26.64 -15.16
N ALA A 10 -4.73 -26.36 -14.27
CA ALA A 10 -4.95 -25.54 -13.08
C ALA A 10 -5.42 -24.11 -13.43
N TYR A 11 -4.87 -23.54 -14.51
CA TYR A 11 -5.31 -22.25 -15.05
C TYR A 11 -6.76 -22.30 -15.53
N GLU A 12 -7.14 -23.27 -16.38
CA GLU A 12 -8.51 -23.33 -16.91
C GLU A 12 -9.57 -23.58 -15.82
N GLU A 13 -9.24 -24.39 -14.82
CA GLU A 13 -10.13 -24.69 -13.69
C GLU A 13 -10.28 -23.50 -12.74
N ASN A 14 -9.22 -22.69 -12.57
CA ASN A 14 -9.18 -21.62 -11.56
C ASN A 14 -9.05 -20.21 -12.15
N LYS A 15 -9.25 -20.01 -13.45
CA LYS A 15 -9.06 -18.72 -14.14
C LYS A 15 -9.90 -17.58 -13.58
N ASN A 16 -11.06 -17.88 -13.02
CA ASN A 16 -11.96 -16.91 -12.41
C ASN A 16 -11.75 -16.76 -10.89
N SER A 17 -10.83 -17.52 -10.30
CA SER A 17 -10.53 -17.47 -8.87
C SER A 17 -9.61 -16.28 -8.57
N LYS A 18 -9.97 -15.51 -7.54
CA LYS A 18 -9.11 -14.46 -6.98
C LYS A 18 -7.75 -14.99 -6.48
N PHE A 19 -7.65 -16.31 -6.28
CA PHE A 19 -6.45 -16.99 -5.79
C PHE A 19 -5.75 -17.84 -6.85
N LEU A 20 -5.95 -17.57 -8.15
CA LEU A 20 -5.32 -18.30 -9.26
C LEU A 20 -3.81 -18.52 -9.06
N PHE A 21 -3.10 -17.55 -8.50
CA PHE A 21 -1.67 -17.61 -8.21
C PHE A 21 -1.27 -18.68 -7.19
N ASN A 22 -2.18 -19.20 -6.37
CA ASN A 22 -1.89 -20.28 -5.43
C ASN A 22 -1.85 -21.65 -6.12
N PHE A 23 -2.39 -21.76 -7.33
CA PHE A 23 -2.53 -23.01 -8.08
C PHE A 23 -1.53 -23.15 -9.24
N LEU A 24 -0.71 -22.13 -9.48
CA LEU A 24 0.28 -22.10 -10.55
C LEU A 24 1.69 -22.32 -10.01
N SER A 25 2.55 -22.98 -10.79
CA SER A 25 3.99 -23.07 -10.51
C SER A 25 4.66 -21.68 -10.53
N ASP A 26 5.80 -21.52 -9.85
CA ASP A 26 6.49 -20.22 -9.78
C ASP A 26 6.96 -19.73 -11.17
N ALA A 27 7.32 -20.65 -12.06
CA ALA A 27 7.63 -20.35 -13.46
C ALA A 27 6.39 -19.87 -14.25
N ALA A 28 5.21 -20.46 -13.97
CA ALA A 28 3.95 -20.02 -14.57
C ALA A 28 3.51 -18.66 -14.03
N LYS A 29 3.64 -18.39 -12.72
CA LYS A 29 3.37 -17.07 -12.12
C LYS A 29 4.21 -15.97 -12.78
N ALA A 30 5.51 -16.22 -12.98
CA ALA A 30 6.41 -15.26 -13.62
C ALA A 30 6.02 -15.00 -15.10
N THR A 31 5.58 -16.04 -15.81
CA THR A 31 5.16 -15.93 -17.21
C THR A 31 3.82 -15.20 -17.36
N VAL A 32 2.84 -15.49 -16.50
CA VAL A 32 1.54 -14.79 -16.44
C VAL A 32 1.74 -13.32 -16.05
N ALA A 33 2.58 -13.04 -15.06
CA ALA A 33 2.93 -11.67 -14.68
C ALA A 33 3.61 -10.92 -15.85
N GLY A 34 4.52 -11.59 -16.57
CA GLY A 34 5.15 -11.06 -17.77
C GLY A 34 4.16 -10.78 -18.91
N LEU A 35 3.12 -11.60 -19.08
CA LEU A 35 2.05 -11.38 -20.05
C LEU A 35 1.13 -10.22 -19.65
N ALA A 36 0.76 -10.12 -18.37
CA ALA A 36 -0.02 -9.00 -17.85
C ALA A 36 0.72 -7.66 -18.04
N LEU A 37 2.05 -7.65 -17.92
CA LEU A 37 2.90 -6.48 -18.19
C LEU A 37 2.91 -6.07 -19.67
N LYS A 38 2.69 -7.00 -20.61
CA LYS A 38 2.63 -6.68 -22.05
C LYS A 38 1.34 -5.97 -22.45
N GLY A 39 0.25 -6.17 -21.73
CA GLY A 39 -1.02 -5.45 -21.92
C GLY A 39 -1.09 -4.10 -21.19
N LYS A 40 -0.01 -3.70 -20.50
CA LYS A 40 0.04 -2.49 -19.65
C LYS A 40 -0.45 -1.23 -20.38
N ASP A 41 -0.11 -1.06 -21.65
CA ASP A 41 -0.49 0.13 -22.41
C ASP A 41 -2.00 0.18 -22.72
N GLU A 42 -2.65 -0.97 -22.90
CA GLU A 42 -4.12 -1.05 -23.04
C GLU A 42 -4.81 -0.77 -21.70
N TYR A 43 -4.31 -1.34 -20.60
CA TYR A 43 -4.88 -1.11 -19.27
C TYR A 43 -4.71 0.34 -18.79
N VAL A 44 -3.57 0.98 -19.08
CA VAL A 44 -3.30 2.37 -18.67
C VAL A 44 -4.20 3.37 -19.39
N ASN A 45 -4.61 3.07 -20.64
CA ASN A 45 -5.54 3.89 -21.40
C ASN A 45 -7.03 3.63 -21.06
N ASP A 46 -7.33 2.61 -20.25
CA ASP A 46 -8.68 2.38 -19.75
C ASP A 46 -9.06 3.45 -18.71
N LYS A 47 -10.21 4.09 -18.92
CA LYS A 47 -10.79 5.07 -17.98
C LYS A 47 -11.00 4.48 -16.59
N ILE A 48 -11.28 3.18 -16.47
CA ILE A 48 -11.44 2.50 -15.19
C ILE A 48 -10.11 2.50 -14.42
N PHE A 49 -9.01 2.20 -15.11
CA PHE A 49 -7.68 2.20 -14.51
C PHE A 49 -7.24 3.61 -14.11
N SER A 50 -7.47 4.61 -14.96
CA SER A 50 -7.21 6.03 -14.62
C SER A 50 -7.97 6.44 -13.36
N GLY A 51 -9.28 6.15 -13.27
CA GLY A 51 -10.08 6.48 -12.09
C GLY A 51 -9.60 5.77 -10.82
N LEU A 52 -9.12 4.53 -10.93
CA LEU A 52 -8.53 3.79 -9.81
C LEU A 52 -7.23 4.46 -9.33
N VAL A 53 -6.36 4.85 -10.26
CA VAL A 53 -5.10 5.54 -9.96
C VAL A 53 -5.39 6.88 -9.29
N ASP A 54 -6.30 7.68 -9.84
CA ASP A 54 -6.70 8.97 -9.28
C ASP A 54 -7.28 8.81 -7.87
N GLY A 55 -8.13 7.81 -7.65
CA GLY A 55 -8.66 7.49 -6.33
C GLY A 55 -7.57 7.11 -5.33
N ARG A 56 -6.58 6.32 -5.75
CA ARG A 56 -5.46 5.92 -4.89
C ARG A 56 -4.54 7.09 -4.56
N ILE A 57 -4.24 7.93 -5.54
CA ILE A 57 -3.44 9.16 -5.35
C ILE A 57 -4.18 10.12 -4.42
N SER A 58 -5.48 10.34 -4.63
CA SER A 58 -6.29 11.19 -3.77
C SER A 58 -6.29 10.69 -2.31
N LYS A 59 -6.43 9.38 -2.11
CA LYS A 59 -6.32 8.77 -0.78
C LYS A 59 -4.94 8.97 -0.17
N HIS A 60 -3.87 8.77 -0.95
CA HIS A 60 -2.50 8.91 -0.48
C HIS A 60 -2.18 10.35 -0.04
N ILE A 61 -2.64 11.35 -0.81
CA ILE A 61 -2.51 12.76 -0.46
C ILE A 61 -3.21 13.06 0.87
N LYS A 62 -4.45 12.56 1.06
CA LYS A 62 -5.18 12.72 2.33
C LYS A 62 -4.48 12.07 3.54
N GLU A 63 -3.71 11.01 3.32
CA GLU A 63 -2.98 10.32 4.38
C GLU A 63 -1.66 11.00 4.74
N ILE A 64 -1.01 11.70 3.80
CA ILE A 64 0.34 12.27 3.98
C ILE A 64 0.33 13.78 4.20
N CYS A 65 -0.56 14.51 3.53
CA CYS A 65 -0.59 15.96 3.60
C CYS A 65 -1.32 16.42 4.87
N LEU A 66 -0.59 17.09 5.77
CA LEU A 66 -1.09 17.53 7.07
C LEU A 66 -2.45 18.25 7.01
N LEU A 67 -2.65 19.13 6.03
CA LEU A 67 -3.86 19.93 5.88
C LEU A 67 -5.09 19.09 5.48
N ASP A 68 -4.87 18.00 4.75
CA ASP A 68 -5.91 17.11 4.24
C ASP A 68 -6.22 15.94 5.18
N GLN A 69 -5.34 15.69 6.15
CA GLN A 69 -5.54 14.69 7.19
C GLN A 69 -6.76 15.01 8.06
N THR A 70 -7.46 13.96 8.50
CA THR A 70 -8.52 14.08 9.51
C THR A 70 -7.95 14.65 10.80
N TYR A 71 -8.60 15.65 11.35
CA TYR A 71 -8.21 16.24 12.62
C TYR A 71 -8.44 15.23 13.76
N VAL A 72 -7.39 14.93 14.52
CA VAL A 72 -7.37 13.87 15.55
C VAL A 72 -8.45 14.06 16.62
N LYS A 73 -8.85 15.31 16.90
CA LYS A 73 -9.91 15.63 17.88
C LYS A 73 -11.26 15.98 17.24
N ALA A 74 -11.46 15.67 15.96
CA ALA A 74 -12.76 15.84 15.33
C ALA A 74 -13.77 14.88 15.96
N GLU A 75 -14.87 15.42 16.49
CA GLU A 75 -15.92 14.62 17.15
C GLU A 75 -16.60 13.62 16.21
N ASP A 76 -16.70 13.98 14.93
CA ASP A 76 -17.35 13.18 13.88
C ASP A 76 -16.37 12.45 12.94
N GLY A 77 -15.06 12.68 13.11
CA GLY A 77 -14.01 12.15 12.23
C GLY A 77 -14.05 12.67 10.79
N LYS A 78 -14.83 13.71 10.48
CA LYS A 78 -15.00 14.25 9.12
C LYS A 78 -14.26 15.56 8.90
N GLN A 79 -14.00 16.31 9.97
CA GLN A 79 -13.25 17.55 9.88
C GLN A 79 -11.77 17.27 9.62
N ASN A 80 -11.20 17.87 8.56
CA ASN A 80 -9.76 17.85 8.30
C ASN A 80 -9.05 19.03 9.00
N VAL A 81 -7.72 18.98 9.08
CA VAL A 81 -6.92 20.01 9.76
C VAL A 81 -7.13 21.39 9.14
N ALA A 82 -7.22 21.50 7.81
CA ALA A 82 -7.49 22.77 7.14
C ALA A 82 -8.84 23.39 7.53
N ALA A 83 -9.90 22.58 7.60
CA ALA A 83 -11.23 23.02 8.01
C ALA A 83 -11.24 23.44 9.48
N TYR A 84 -10.48 22.74 10.33
CA TYR A 84 -10.30 23.11 11.73
C TYR A 84 -9.60 24.46 11.87
N LEU A 85 -8.48 24.68 11.18
CA LEU A 85 -7.77 25.97 11.19
C LEU A 85 -8.68 27.12 10.78
N LYS A 86 -9.46 26.95 9.70
CA LYS A 86 -10.44 27.94 9.24
C LYS A 86 -11.53 28.24 10.28
N SER A 87 -12.00 27.22 11.01
CA SER A 87 -13.01 27.42 12.07
C SER A 87 -12.49 28.18 13.28
N VAL A 88 -11.17 28.12 13.55
CA VAL A 88 -10.53 28.84 14.64
C VAL A 88 -10.19 30.26 14.21
N ASN A 89 -9.47 30.41 13.10
CA ASN A 89 -9.15 31.70 12.50
C ASN A 89 -8.68 31.51 11.03
N PRO A 90 -9.38 32.11 10.04
CA PRO A 90 -9.06 31.96 8.63
C PRO A 90 -7.70 32.54 8.21
N ALA A 91 -7.09 33.40 9.02
CA ALA A 91 -5.77 33.98 8.74
C ALA A 91 -4.60 33.11 9.20
N ILE A 92 -4.84 32.02 9.95
CA ILE A 92 -3.78 31.14 10.43
C ILE A 92 -3.30 30.23 9.30
N ALA A 93 -1.98 30.23 9.07
CA ALA A 93 -1.31 29.34 8.14
C ALA A 93 -0.19 28.57 8.83
N ILE A 94 -0.08 27.27 8.55
CA ILE A 94 1.04 26.43 8.98
C ILE A 94 2.18 26.60 7.98
N THR A 95 3.31 27.12 8.42
CA THR A 95 4.49 27.34 7.57
C THR A 95 5.44 26.15 7.57
N LYS A 96 5.64 25.51 8.72
CA LYS A 96 6.53 24.34 8.88
C LYS A 96 6.09 23.50 10.07
N VAL A 97 6.17 22.18 9.92
CA VAL A 97 6.05 21.21 11.00
C VAL A 97 7.27 20.29 10.96
N VAL A 98 7.80 19.97 12.13
CA VAL A 98 8.86 18.98 12.29
C VAL A 98 8.38 18.00 13.36
N ARG A 99 8.35 16.71 13.02
CA ARG A 99 8.02 15.62 13.94
C ARG A 99 9.29 14.85 14.21
N PHE A 100 9.69 14.76 15.47
CA PHE A 100 10.80 13.92 15.91
C PHE A 100 10.21 12.67 16.57
N GLU A 101 10.80 11.52 16.30
CA GLU A 101 10.48 10.26 16.97
C GLU A 101 11.76 9.63 17.54
N VAL A 102 11.67 9.11 18.77
CA VAL A 102 12.80 8.43 19.40
C VAL A 102 13.08 7.16 18.63
N GLY A 103 14.30 7.02 18.10
CA GLY A 103 14.67 5.87 17.27
C GLY A 103 14.41 6.03 15.78
N GLU A 104 14.06 7.22 15.30
CA GLU A 104 13.92 7.47 13.87
C GLU A 104 15.22 7.12 13.12
N GLY A 105 15.14 6.19 12.17
CA GLY A 105 16.28 5.72 11.39
C GLY A 105 17.24 4.77 12.11
N MET A 106 16.99 4.38 13.36
CA MET A 106 17.78 3.35 14.04
C MET A 106 17.20 1.96 13.79
N GLU A 107 18.06 1.00 13.43
CA GLU A 107 17.66 -0.39 13.34
C GLU A 107 17.35 -0.92 14.75
N LYS A 108 16.13 -1.42 14.93
CA LYS A 108 15.72 -2.01 16.20
C LYS A 108 16.51 -3.30 16.41
N LYS A 109 17.46 -3.28 17.34
CA LYS A 109 18.17 -4.49 17.77
C LYS A 109 17.13 -5.51 18.24
N ASN A 110 17.10 -6.66 17.57
CA ASN A 110 16.25 -7.77 17.93
C ASN A 110 17.13 -8.75 18.72
N GLU A 111 17.09 -8.63 20.03
CA GLU A 111 17.86 -9.48 20.94
C GLU A 111 16.96 -10.62 21.43
N ASP A 112 17.33 -11.86 21.12
CA ASP A 112 16.64 -13.05 21.60
C ASP A 112 17.17 -13.39 22.99
N PHE A 113 16.43 -12.94 24.00
CA PHE A 113 16.74 -13.18 25.40
C PHE A 113 16.88 -14.67 25.72
N ALA A 114 16.14 -15.57 25.04
CA ALA A 114 16.25 -17.01 25.28
C ALA A 114 17.58 -17.57 24.80
N ALA A 115 18.08 -17.10 23.65
CA ALA A 115 19.40 -17.48 23.14
C ALA A 115 20.53 -16.92 24.00
N GLU A 116 20.39 -15.70 24.54
CA GLU A 116 21.37 -15.10 25.45
C GLU A 116 21.47 -15.87 26.77
N VAL A 117 20.33 -16.26 27.35
CA VAL A 117 20.29 -17.07 28.59
C VAL A 117 20.90 -18.45 28.36
N ALA A 118 20.63 -19.09 27.22
CA ALA A 118 21.21 -20.39 26.88
C ALA A 118 22.74 -20.34 26.70
N ALA A 119 23.31 -19.20 26.31
CA ALA A 119 24.75 -19.02 26.15
C ALA A 119 25.50 -18.74 27.48
N GLN A 120 24.76 -18.45 28.57
CA GLN A 120 25.33 -18.19 29.90
C GLN A 120 25.34 -19.42 30.84
N LEU A 121 24.73 -20.54 30.43
CA LEU A 121 24.73 -21.84 31.13
C LEU A 121 25.80 -22.79 30.57
#